data_AF-A0A9X0L977-F1
#
_entry.id   AF-A0A9X0L977-F1
#
_cell.length_a   1.000
_cell.length_b   1.000
_cell.length_c   1.000
_cell.angle_alpha   90.00
_cell.angle_beta   90.00
_cell.angle_gamma   90.00
#
_symmetry.space_group_name_H-M   'P 1'
#
loop_
_entity.id
_entity.type
_entity.pdbx_description
1 polymer ?
#
loop_
_entity_poly.entity_id
_entity_poly.type
_entity_poly.pdbx_seq_one_letter_code
_entity_poly.pdbx_strand_id
1 'polypeptide(L)'
;MSKWLLRGLVFATLMVIVRLLQGTLINAWETRAGLISVVLVALFAIAAFVWGVIDGRADARANPDPDRRGDLAMVWLLSGLFAGIVSGAVAWFIGIFYKSLYVEALLNEVTTFAAFTALVVFLMAIAGVALGRYLVDRKADQTPHLHHAHDDDRADTDVFAAVGRQDAGGSSETTPRDDRV
;
A
#
# COMPACT_ATOMS: atom_id res chain seq x y z
N MET A 1 13.56 -10.26 0.58
CA MET A 1 14.17 -8.92 0.66
C MET A 1 14.21 -8.16 -0.69
N SER A 2 13.95 -8.80 -1.83
CA SER A 2 14.09 -8.23 -3.19
C SER A 2 12.90 -7.39 -3.72
N LYS A 3 11.77 -7.31 -2.98
CA LYS A 3 10.53 -6.70 -3.51
C LYS A 3 10.62 -5.18 -3.72
N TRP A 4 11.42 -4.46 -2.93
CA TRP A 4 11.63 -3.02 -3.10
C TRP A 4 12.67 -2.72 -4.19
N LEU A 5 13.74 -3.53 -4.28
CA LEU A 5 14.78 -3.38 -5.30
C LEU A 5 14.22 -3.53 -6.71
N LEU A 6 13.36 -4.52 -6.96
CA LEU A 6 12.77 -4.72 -8.28
C LEU A 6 11.93 -3.51 -8.71
N ARG A 7 11.07 -3.00 -7.82
CA ARG A 7 10.25 -1.82 -8.08
C ARG A 7 11.13 -0.60 -8.34
N GLY A 8 12.09 -0.35 -7.46
CA GLY A 8 13.05 0.74 -7.61
C GLY A 8 13.82 0.67 -8.93
N LEU A 9 14.27 -0.51 -9.35
CA LEU A 9 14.97 -0.71 -10.62
C LEU A 9 14.06 -0.45 -11.84
N VAL A 10 12.82 -0.92 -11.80
CA VAL A 10 11.85 -0.66 -12.88
C VAL A 10 11.58 0.84 -12.99
N PHE A 11 11.33 1.54 -11.88
CA PHE A 11 11.12 2.99 -11.90
C PHE A 11 12.38 3.77 -12.26
N ALA A 12 13.57 3.30 -11.87
CA ALA A 12 14.83 3.89 -12.32
C ALA A 12 14.94 3.84 -13.85
N THR A 13 14.72 2.66 -14.41
CA THR A 13 14.78 2.43 -15.86
C THR A 13 13.73 3.24 -16.60
N LEU A 14 12.49 3.23 -16.11
CA LEU A 14 11.39 4.02 -16.65
C LEU A 14 11.72 5.52 -16.64
N MET A 15 12.30 6.02 -15.54
CA MET A 15 12.66 7.44 -15.43
C MET A 15 13.77 7.83 -16.40
N VAL A 16 14.77 6.97 -16.62
CA VAL A 16 15.80 7.20 -17.64
C VAL A 16 15.16 7.30 -19.04
N ILE A 17 14.25 6.39 -19.37
CA ILE A 17 13.52 6.42 -20.65
C ILE A 17 12.71 7.71 -20.78
N VAL A 18 11.96 8.09 -19.74
CA VAL A 18 11.18 9.33 -19.71
C VAL A 18 12.08 10.54 -19.98
N ARG A 19 13.27 10.61 -19.37
CA ARG A 19 14.19 11.73 -19.59
C ARG A 19 14.79 11.76 -20.98
N LEU A 20 15.10 10.61 -21.56
CA LEU A 20 15.54 10.52 -22.95
C LEU A 20 14.46 11.02 -23.91
N LEU A 21 13.22 10.54 -23.73
CA LEU A 21 12.07 11.01 -24.49
C LEU A 21 11.87 12.50 -24.31
N GLN A 22 11.89 13.00 -23.08
CA GLN A 22 11.73 14.41 -22.76
C GLN A 22 12.79 15.26 -23.49
N GLY A 23 14.08 14.89 -23.43
CA GLY A 23 15.15 15.61 -24.12
C GLY A 23 14.94 15.66 -25.65
N THR A 24 14.61 14.52 -26.26
CA THR A 24 14.36 14.45 -27.72
C THR A 24 13.13 15.24 -28.15
N LEU A 25 12.02 15.13 -27.41
CA LEU A 25 10.74 15.79 -27.71
C LEU A 25 10.84 17.31 -27.53
N ILE A 26 11.49 17.77 -26.46
CA ILE A 26 11.69 19.21 -26.19
C ILE A 26 12.57 19.82 -27.27
N ASN A 27 13.63 19.12 -27.69
CA ASN A 27 14.50 19.60 -28.76
C ASN A 27 13.77 19.71 -30.12
N ALA A 28 12.77 18.86 -30.38
CA ALA A 28 11.96 18.93 -31.59
C ALA A 28 10.85 20.00 -31.52
N TRP A 29 10.27 20.23 -30.34
CA TRP A 29 9.12 21.13 -30.13
C TRP A 29 9.28 22.03 -28.90
N GLU A 30 10.26 22.93 -28.97
CA GLU A 30 10.65 23.79 -27.85
C GLU A 30 9.51 24.67 -27.32
N THR A 31 8.62 25.15 -28.20
CA THR A 31 7.44 25.96 -27.82
C THR A 31 6.46 25.24 -26.89
N ARG A 32 6.52 23.90 -26.82
CA ARG A 32 5.63 23.06 -25.99
C ARG A 32 6.40 22.34 -24.87
N ALA A 33 7.63 22.76 -24.56
CA ALA A 33 8.49 22.06 -23.61
C ALA A 33 7.83 21.82 -22.24
N GLY A 34 7.10 22.83 -21.72
CA GLY A 34 6.36 22.71 -20.47
C GLY A 34 5.26 21.64 -20.51
N LEU A 35 4.47 21.61 -21.59
CA LEU A 35 3.39 20.62 -21.77
C LEU A 35 3.95 19.20 -21.89
N ILE A 36 5.02 19.02 -22.68
CA ILE A 36 5.70 17.72 -22.83
C ILE A 36 6.17 17.19 -21.47
N SER A 37 6.80 18.07 -20.68
CA SER A 37 7.33 17.70 -19.36
C SER A 37 6.22 17.29 -18.40
N VAL A 38 5.15 18.08 -18.31
CA VAL A 38 3.99 17.78 -17.44
C VAL A 38 3.33 16.47 -17.84
N VAL A 39 3.12 16.23 -19.14
CA VAL A 39 2.49 14.98 -19.63
C VAL A 39 3.35 13.76 -19.30
N LEU A 40 4.66 13.82 -19.55
CA LEU A 40 5.55 12.69 -19.27
C LEU A 40 5.64 12.38 -17.77
N VAL A 41 5.74 13.41 -16.92
CA VAL A 41 5.71 13.25 -15.46
C VAL A 41 4.36 12.69 -15.01
N ALA A 42 3.24 13.14 -15.59
CA ALA A 42 1.91 12.63 -15.27
C ALA A 42 1.77 11.15 -15.64
N LEU A 43 2.26 10.73 -16.81
CA LEU A 43 2.26 9.32 -17.21
C LEU A 43 3.11 8.46 -16.28
N PHE A 44 4.29 8.95 -15.89
CA PHE A 44 5.15 8.29 -14.90
C PHE A 44 4.46 8.16 -13.53
N ALA A 45 3.82 9.24 -13.06
CA ALA A 45 3.03 9.28 -11.84
C ALA A 45 1.84 8.29 -11.88
N ILE A 46 1.14 8.18 -13.01
CA ILE A 46 0.07 7.21 -13.22
C ILE A 46 0.61 5.78 -13.14
N ALA A 47 1.77 5.49 -13.74
CA ALA A 47 2.38 4.16 -13.64
C ALA A 47 2.71 3.79 -12.18
N ALA A 48 3.26 4.72 -11.40
CA ALA A 48 3.50 4.54 -9.96
C ALA A 48 2.19 4.32 -9.19
N PHE A 49 1.16 5.11 -9.49
CA PHE A 49 -0.15 5.00 -8.87
C PHE A 49 -0.83 3.65 -9.15
N VAL A 50 -0.88 3.22 -10.41
CA VAL A 50 -1.51 1.95 -10.82
C VAL A 50 -0.83 0.76 -10.14
N TRP A 51 0.50 0.75 -10.09
CA TRP A 51 1.22 -0.31 -9.38
C TRP A 51 0.93 -0.24 -7.87
N GLY A 52 0.91 0.96 -7.28
CA GLY A 52 0.48 1.16 -5.89
C GLY A 52 -0.90 0.56 -5.62
N VAL A 53 -1.89 0.79 -6.49
CA VAL A 53 -3.23 0.19 -6.37
C VAL A 53 -3.17 -1.34 -6.42
N ILE A 54 -2.40 -1.92 -7.34
CA ILE A 54 -2.24 -3.37 -7.45
C ILE A 54 -1.63 -3.95 -6.16
N ASP A 55 -0.58 -3.32 -5.64
CA ASP A 55 0.08 -3.72 -4.40
C ASP A 55 -0.85 -3.59 -3.18
N GLY A 56 -1.58 -2.49 -3.06
CA GLY A 56 -2.54 -2.29 -1.96
C GLY A 56 -3.69 -3.30 -1.99
N ARG A 57 -4.20 -3.63 -3.17
CA ARG A 57 -5.22 -4.67 -3.34
C ARG A 57 -4.69 -6.06 -3.01
N ALA A 58 -3.47 -6.37 -3.44
CA ALA A 58 -2.84 -7.66 -3.16
C ALA A 58 -2.60 -7.85 -1.66
N ASP A 59 -2.12 -6.80 -0.98
CA ASP A 59 -1.89 -6.80 0.46
C ASP A 59 -3.19 -6.93 1.27
N ALA A 60 -4.25 -6.17 0.93
CA ALA A 60 -5.54 -6.27 1.61
C ALA A 60 -6.22 -7.65 1.43
N ARG A 61 -6.01 -8.31 0.29
CA ARG A 61 -6.53 -9.68 0.06
C ARG A 61 -5.74 -10.75 0.81
N ALA A 62 -4.44 -10.56 0.95
CA ALA A 62 -3.58 -11.52 1.65
C ALA A 62 -3.70 -11.40 3.18
N ASN A 63 -3.98 -10.19 3.69
CA ASN A 63 -4.12 -9.90 5.11
C ASN A 63 -5.47 -9.20 5.36
N PRO A 64 -6.55 -9.97 5.62
CA PRO A 64 -7.87 -9.40 5.93
C PRO A 64 -7.87 -8.51 7.17
N ASP A 65 -7.06 -8.88 8.16
CA ASP A 65 -6.84 -8.09 9.37
C ASP A 65 -5.96 -6.85 9.07
N PRO A 66 -6.47 -5.62 9.28
CA PRO A 66 -5.75 -4.38 9.03
C PRO A 66 -4.42 -4.26 9.78
N ASP A 67 -4.35 -4.79 11.01
CA ASP A 67 -3.18 -4.62 11.88
C ASP A 67 -2.00 -5.51 11.46
N ARG A 68 -2.27 -6.54 10.64
CA ARG A 68 -1.24 -7.46 10.12
C ARG A 68 -0.73 -7.10 8.73
N ARG A 69 -1.15 -5.97 8.17
CA ARG A 69 -0.78 -5.53 6.81
C ARG A 69 0.71 -5.18 6.73
N GLY A 70 1.29 -5.40 5.55
CA GLY A 70 2.69 -5.07 5.32
C GLY A 70 2.95 -3.56 5.32
N ASP A 71 4.15 -3.17 5.77
CA ASP A 71 4.63 -1.79 5.64
C ASP A 71 5.02 -1.49 4.18
N LEU A 72 4.01 -1.16 3.37
CA LEU A 72 4.18 -0.72 2.00
C LEU A 72 4.72 0.71 1.91
N ALA A 73 4.61 1.51 2.98
CA ALA A 73 5.16 2.86 3.01
C ALA A 73 6.69 2.82 2.93
N MET A 74 7.33 2.03 3.79
CA MET A 74 8.79 1.89 3.73
C MET A 74 9.25 1.29 2.40
N VAL A 75 8.53 0.30 1.87
CA VAL A 75 8.86 -0.33 0.58
C VAL A 75 8.83 0.69 -0.56
N TRP A 76 7.78 1.50 -0.66
CA TRP A 76 7.66 2.49 -1.74
C TRP A 76 8.59 3.69 -1.55
N LEU A 77 8.89 4.08 -0.30
CA LEU A 77 9.86 5.12 0.01
C LEU A 77 11.26 4.71 -0.46
N LEU A 78 11.73 3.51 -0.07
CA LEU A 78 13.04 3.01 -0.47
C LEU A 78 13.11 2.76 -1.99
N SER A 79 12.03 2.27 -2.59
CA SER A 79 11.95 2.07 -4.04
C SER A 79 12.07 3.40 -4.79
N GLY A 80 11.34 4.43 -4.36
CA GLY A 80 11.38 5.76 -4.96
C GLY A 80 12.74 6.44 -4.80
N LEU A 81 13.34 6.36 -3.60
CA LEU A 81 14.67 6.90 -3.33
C LEU A 81 15.74 6.22 -4.19
N PHE A 82 15.74 4.89 -4.23
CA PHE A 82 16.64 4.12 -5.09
C PHE A 82 16.45 4.48 -6.57
N ALA A 83 15.19 4.57 -7.02
CA ALA A 83 14.87 4.96 -8.39
C ALA A 83 15.41 6.34 -8.74
N GLY A 84 15.24 7.33 -7.86
CA GLY A 84 15.73 8.69 -8.05
C GLY A 84 17.24 8.76 -8.17
N ILE A 85 17.97 8.16 -7.23
CA ILE A 85 19.44 8.19 -7.22
C ILE A 85 20.02 7.45 -8.43
N VAL A 86 19.54 6.23 -8.70
CA VAL A 86 20.07 5.41 -9.80
C VAL A 86 19.73 6.02 -11.15
N SER A 87 18.50 6.50 -11.35
CA SER A 87 18.14 7.16 -12.61
C SER A 87 18.90 8.47 -12.84
N GLY A 88 19.11 9.28 -11.79
CA GLY A 88 19.90 10.50 -11.86
C GLY A 88 21.36 10.21 -12.24
N ALA A 89 21.98 9.24 -11.58
CA ALA A 89 23.35 8.81 -11.88
C ALA A 89 23.49 8.27 -13.32
N VAL A 90 22.54 7.45 -13.77
CA VAL A 90 22.53 6.88 -15.13
C VAL A 90 22.28 7.96 -16.18
N ALA A 91 21.31 8.87 -15.96
CA ALA A 91 21.04 9.97 -16.87
C ALA A 91 22.25 10.90 -16.99
N TRP A 92 22.92 11.19 -15.87
CA TRP A 92 24.17 11.95 -15.89
C TRP A 92 25.25 11.26 -16.70
N PHE A 93 25.45 9.95 -16.50
CA PHE A 93 26.42 9.18 -17.26
C PHE A 93 26.13 9.20 -18.77
N ILE A 94 24.86 9.06 -19.17
CA ILE A 94 24.45 9.15 -20.57
C ILE A 94 24.69 10.57 -21.13
N GLY A 95 24.45 11.61 -20.33
CA GLY A 95 24.67 13.02 -20.72
C GLY A 95 26.13 13.37 -21.05
N ILE A 96 27.10 12.59 -20.56
CA ILE A 96 28.51 12.75 -20.95
C ILE A 96 28.69 12.52 -22.46
N PHE A 97 27.99 11.52 -23.00
CA PHE A 97 28.09 11.12 -24.41
C PHE A 97 26.99 11.73 -25.28
N TYR A 98 25.83 12.06 -24.70
CA TYR A 98 24.65 12.55 -25.42
C TYR A 98 24.28 13.97 -25.00
N LYS A 99 24.88 14.97 -25.67
CA LYS A 99 24.72 16.41 -25.36
C LYS A 99 23.30 16.96 -25.51
N SER A 100 22.44 16.23 -26.23
CA SER A 100 21.02 16.59 -26.38
C SER A 100 20.18 16.21 -25.14
N LEU A 101 20.76 15.45 -24.21
CA LEU A 101 20.14 15.18 -22.91
C LEU A 101 20.38 16.39 -21.99
N TYR A 102 19.29 17.03 -21.55
CA TYR A 102 19.37 18.14 -20.60
C TYR A 102 19.65 17.60 -19.19
N VAL A 103 20.92 17.63 -18.80
CA VAL A 103 21.42 17.13 -17.52
C VAL A 103 22.25 18.24 -16.86
N GLU A 104 22.04 18.46 -15.57
CA GLU A 104 22.84 19.38 -14.77
C GLU A 104 24.10 18.71 -14.19
N ALA A 105 24.76 19.39 -13.26
CA ALA A 105 25.85 18.80 -12.48
C ALA A 105 25.38 17.53 -11.76
N LEU A 106 26.26 16.53 -11.64
CA LEU A 106 25.97 15.24 -10.99
C LEU A 106 25.32 15.41 -9.61
N LEU A 107 25.76 16.41 -8.84
CA LEU A 107 25.22 16.68 -7.52
C LEU A 107 23.72 17.02 -7.58
N ASN A 108 23.29 17.87 -8.52
CA ASN A 108 21.89 18.25 -8.68
C ASN A 108 21.04 17.07 -9.16
N GLU A 109 21.60 16.19 -9.98
CA GLU A 109 20.91 15.00 -10.47
C GLU A 109 20.64 13.99 -9.35
N VAL A 110 21.64 13.76 -8.48
CA VAL A 110 21.57 12.79 -7.38
C VAL A 110 20.84 13.35 -6.15
N THR A 111 20.55 14.66 -6.11
CA THR A 111 19.84 15.32 -4.99
C THR A 111 18.47 15.83 -5.40
N THR A 112 18.38 16.91 -6.16
CA THR A 112 17.13 17.57 -6.54
C THR A 112 16.25 16.68 -7.40
N PHE A 113 16.80 16.16 -8.51
CA PHE A 113 16.05 15.28 -9.40
C PHE A 113 15.75 13.93 -8.73
N ALA A 114 16.67 13.40 -7.93
CA ALA A 114 16.43 12.20 -7.16
C ALA A 114 15.30 12.39 -6.14
N ALA A 115 15.29 13.50 -5.39
CA ALA A 115 14.25 13.82 -4.42
C ALA A 115 12.89 14.03 -5.10
N PHE A 116 12.85 14.74 -6.23
CA PHE A 116 11.65 14.90 -7.03
C PHE A 116 11.08 13.55 -7.48
N THR A 117 11.93 12.70 -8.05
CA THR A 117 11.54 11.36 -8.51
C THR A 117 11.05 10.50 -7.35
N ALA A 118 11.77 10.51 -6.23
CA ALA A 118 11.40 9.78 -5.03
C ALA A 118 10.04 10.22 -4.49
N LEU A 119 9.78 11.52 -4.45
CA LEU A 119 8.54 12.11 -3.97
C LEU A 119 7.36 11.75 -4.89
N VAL A 120 7.54 11.85 -6.20
CA VAL A 120 6.50 11.46 -7.18
C VAL A 120 6.17 9.98 -7.05
N VAL A 121 7.18 9.10 -7.03
CA VAL A 121 6.96 7.65 -6.89
C VAL A 121 6.28 7.34 -5.56
N PHE A 122 6.78 7.90 -4.46
CA PHE A 122 6.27 7.63 -3.12
C PHE A 122 4.82 8.08 -2.95
N LEU A 123 4.52 9.36 -3.25
CA LEU A 123 3.18 9.90 -3.03
C LEU A 123 2.14 9.22 -3.92
N MET A 124 2.46 9.02 -5.19
CA MET A 124 1.52 8.40 -6.13
C MET A 124 1.30 6.92 -5.80
N ALA A 125 2.36 6.19 -5.47
CA ALA A 125 2.20 4.80 -5.10
C ALA A 125 1.46 4.64 -3.78
N ILE A 126 1.70 5.47 -2.76
CA ILE A 126 0.99 5.37 -1.48
C ILE A 126 -0.46 5.79 -1.59
N ALA A 127 -0.78 6.83 -2.37
CA ALA A 127 -2.16 7.15 -2.72
C ALA A 127 -2.84 5.96 -3.42
N GLY A 128 -2.13 5.30 -4.34
CA GLY A 128 -2.59 4.09 -5.00
C GLY A 128 -2.82 2.93 -4.01
N VAL A 129 -1.87 2.66 -3.11
CA VAL A 129 -1.98 1.61 -2.08
C VAL A 129 -3.18 1.85 -1.18
N ALA A 130 -3.36 3.08 -0.70
CA ALA A 130 -4.50 3.45 0.14
C ALA A 130 -5.82 3.22 -0.58
N LEU A 131 -5.93 3.65 -1.84
CA LEU A 131 -7.11 3.39 -2.67
C LEU A 131 -7.31 1.88 -2.89
N GLY A 132 -6.24 1.14 -3.15
CA GLY A 132 -6.27 -0.31 -3.37
C GLY A 132 -6.80 -1.08 -2.16
N ARG A 133 -6.35 -0.71 -0.95
CA ARG A 133 -6.83 -1.25 0.32
C ARG A 133 -8.31 -0.92 0.53
N TYR A 134 -8.68 0.35 0.38
CA TYR A 134 -10.06 0.83 0.51
C TYR A 134 -11.06 0.10 -0.42
N LEU A 135 -10.67 -0.13 -1.68
CA LEU A 135 -11.51 -0.85 -2.66
C LEU A 135 -11.75 -2.32 -2.32
N VAL A 136 -10.87 -2.96 -1.54
CA VAL A 136 -11.03 -4.33 -1.08
C VAL A 136 -11.87 -4.35 0.19
N ASP A 137 -11.56 -3.48 1.15
CA ASP A 137 -12.24 -3.41 2.45
C ASP A 137 -13.74 -3.12 2.27
N ARG A 138 -14.09 -2.19 1.37
CA ARG A 138 -15.49 -1.88 1.03
C ARG A 138 -16.28 -3.10 0.50
N LYS A 139 -15.61 -4.09 -0.09
CA LYS A 139 -16.25 -5.32 -0.59
C LYS A 139 -16.37 -6.40 0.49
N ALA A 140 -15.50 -6.38 1.50
CA ALA A 140 -15.54 -7.33 2.60
C ALA A 140 -16.79 -7.11 3.47
N ASP A 141 -17.13 -5.84 3.77
CA ASP A 141 -18.35 -5.44 4.52
C ASP A 141 -19.67 -5.88 3.86
N GLN A 142 -19.67 -6.20 2.57
CA GLN A 142 -20.87 -6.64 1.85
C GLN A 142 -21.13 -8.15 1.94
N THR A 143 -20.19 -8.91 2.52
CA THR A 143 -20.40 -10.33 2.78
C THR A 143 -21.22 -10.42 4.07
N PRO A 144 -22.47 -10.92 4.04
CA PRO A 144 -23.29 -11.00 5.24
C PRO A 144 -22.52 -11.82 6.28
N HIS A 145 -22.23 -11.19 7.42
CA HIS A 145 -21.70 -11.88 8.58
C HIS A 145 -22.62 -13.06 8.88
N LEU A 146 -22.16 -14.28 8.61
CA LEU A 146 -22.78 -15.51 9.11
C LEU A 146 -22.73 -15.41 10.62
N HIS A 147 -23.88 -15.05 11.20
CA HIS A 147 -24.10 -14.78 12.60
C HIS A 147 -24.16 -16.06 13.45
N HIS A 148 -23.27 -17.04 13.20
CA HIS A 148 -23.29 -18.35 13.86
C HIS A 148 -21.87 -18.85 14.10
N ALA A 149 -21.35 -18.63 15.31
CA ALA A 149 -20.40 -19.49 16.04
C ALA A 149 -19.59 -18.73 17.12
N HIS A 150 -20.19 -17.77 17.84
CA HIS A 150 -19.50 -17.14 18.98
C HIS A 150 -20.46 -16.72 20.12
N ASP A 151 -21.52 -17.50 20.33
CA ASP A 151 -22.38 -17.36 21.52
C ASP A 151 -21.93 -18.26 22.68
N ASP A 152 -21.08 -19.27 22.45
CA ASP A 152 -20.65 -20.19 23.52
C ASP A 152 -19.52 -19.63 24.39
N ASP A 153 -18.62 -18.79 23.85
CA ASP A 153 -17.49 -18.24 24.60
C ASP A 153 -17.86 -17.03 25.49
N ARG A 154 -19.03 -16.41 25.28
CA ARG A 154 -19.51 -15.31 26.13
C ARG A 154 -20.16 -15.79 27.43
N ALA A 155 -20.59 -17.05 27.49
CA ALA A 155 -21.23 -17.61 28.68
C ALA A 155 -20.25 -17.77 29.86
N ASP A 156 -18.96 -17.99 29.60
CA ASP A 156 -17.95 -18.24 30.64
C ASP A 156 -17.38 -16.96 31.27
N THR A 157 -17.61 -15.79 30.67
CA THR A 157 -17.13 -14.50 31.23
C THR A 157 -18.24 -13.67 31.88
N ASP A 158 -19.51 -14.08 31.75
CA ASP A 158 -20.63 -13.34 32.30
C ASP A 158 -20.98 -13.86 33.71
N VAL A 159 -20.39 -13.23 34.72
CA VAL A 159 -20.56 -13.57 36.15
C VAL A 159 -22.04 -13.55 36.57
N PHE A 160 -22.88 -12.79 35.87
CA PHE A 160 -24.32 -12.69 36.15
C PHE A 160 -25.12 -13.87 35.59
N ALA A 161 -24.64 -14.54 34.53
CA ALA A 161 -25.28 -15.75 33.99
C ALA A 161 -25.04 -16.98 34.89
N ALA A 162 -23.90 -17.04 35.56
CA ALA A 162 -23.57 -18.11 36.51
C ALA A 162 -24.50 -18.12 37.74
N VAL A 163 -24.91 -16.94 38.23
CA VAL A 163 -25.81 -16.81 39.40
C VAL A 163 -27.23 -17.27 39.07
N GLY A 164 -27.75 -16.95 37.88
CA GLY A 164 -29.11 -17.34 37.48
C GLY A 164 -29.33 -18.85 37.33
N ARG A 165 -28.26 -19.64 37.13
CA ARG A 165 -28.36 -21.10 36.99
C ARG A 165 -28.41 -21.82 38.34
N GLN A 166 -27.89 -21.20 39.40
CA GLN A 166 -27.85 -21.80 40.74
C GLN A 166 -29.22 -21.74 41.44
N ASP A 167 -30.05 -20.74 41.12
CA ASP A 167 -31.40 -20.59 41.67
C ASP A 167 -32.46 -21.48 41.01
N ALA A 168 -32.16 -22.06 39.83
CA ALA A 168 -33.09 -22.93 39.10
C ALA A 168 -33.06 -24.41 39.54
N GLY A 169 -32.13 -24.81 40.41
CA GLY A 169 -31.92 -26.20 40.84
C GLY A 169 -32.55 -26.59 42.18
N GLY A 170 -33.25 -25.69 42.86
CA GLY A 170 -33.69 -25.88 44.24
C GLY A 170 -35.21 -25.92 44.42
N SER A 171 -35.91 -26.88 43.83
CA SER A 171 -37.27 -27.20 44.29
C SER A 171 -37.69 -28.65 44.03
N SER A 172 -38.20 -29.26 45.11
CA SER A 172 -39.03 -30.48 45.18
C SER A 172 -38.32 -31.79 45.51
N GLU A 173 -38.20 -32.11 46.81
CA GLU A 173 -38.59 -33.45 47.26
C GLU A 173 -39.26 -33.38 48.64
N THR A 174 -40.59 -33.48 48.61
CA THR A 174 -41.48 -33.54 49.77
C THR A 174 -41.55 -35.01 50.21
N THR A 175 -40.86 -35.39 51.29
CA THR A 175 -41.00 -36.75 51.85
C THR A 175 -42.29 -36.86 52.66
N PRO A 176 -43.18 -37.83 52.37
CA PRO A 176 -44.42 -38.01 53.12
C PRO A 176 -44.17 -38.72 54.46
N ARG A 177 -44.97 -38.31 55.45
CA ARG A 177 -45.13 -38.89 56.78
C ARG A 177 -45.78 -40.27 56.66
N ASP A 178 -45.20 -41.30 57.29
CA ASP A 178 -45.85 -42.59 57.53
C ASP A 178 -45.74 -42.94 59.01
N ASP A 179 -46.90 -43.08 59.65
CA ASP A 179 -47.11 -43.49 61.04
C ASP A 179 -47.37 -45.00 61.07
N ARG A 180 -46.60 -45.79 61.84
CA ARG A 180 -46.84 -47.18 62.33
C ARG A 180 -45.51 -47.71 62.90
N VAL A 181 -45.33 -48.33 64.08
CA VAL A 181 -46.16 -48.93 65.14
C VAL A 181 -45.46 -48.65 66.47
#